data_AF-A0A9J6GIN4-F1
#
_entry.id   AF-A0A9J6GIN4-F1
#
_cell.length_a   1.000
_cell.length_b   1.000
_cell.length_c   1.000
_cell.angle_alpha   90.00
_cell.angle_beta   90.00
_cell.angle_gamma   90.00
#
_symmetry.space_group_name_H-M   'P 1'
#
loop_
_entity.id
_entity.type
_entity.pdbx_description
1 polymer ?
#
loop_
_entity_poly.entity_id
_entity_poly.type
_entity_poly.pdbx_seq_one_letter_code
_entity_poly.pdbx_strand_id
1 'polypeptide(L)'
;MISPLFANRLHQRSLTLKTCARQRVVAVEGSAESLITRRYRPSHPTHRSPRVSSAAIFKDVKGCTAAEGEKCGTDFVPYFLSPKLAESPKGLEDQCKLFVGQLKCAEGFGTKCLDGLPKGVVLLMVRAALDEYNSVCNTTSPRHKEYLDSIKCINKAGPSVQTCMKAMFVSLHRASGAPDRQQIPYSCCYYHDFVDCAEKALTTNCNLPASTKFFNEIIEHVFGEVLNLACSKYKKGTGACESLAPLSTKNDHKARDKGFIEPLAIIAGKLG
;
A
#
# COMPACT_ATOMS: atom_id res chain seq x y z
N MET A 1 41.17 18.78 7.61
CA MET A 1 41.34 18.27 8.99
C MET A 1 39.96 18.09 9.58
N ILE A 2 39.50 16.84 9.67
CA ILE A 2 38.15 16.46 10.08
C ILE A 2 38.29 15.42 11.20
N SER A 3 37.66 15.69 12.34
CA SER A 3 37.72 14.90 13.57
C SER A 3 37.02 13.54 13.45
N PRO A 4 37.54 12.46 14.05
CA PRO A 4 36.94 11.13 14.05
C PRO A 4 36.17 10.88 15.36
N LEU A 5 34.85 11.07 15.36
CA LEU A 5 34.01 10.78 16.53
C LEU A 5 32.62 10.24 16.17
N PHE A 6 32.50 9.39 15.14
CA PHE A 6 31.26 8.64 14.88
C PHE A 6 31.58 7.27 14.25
N ALA A 7 32.30 6.42 14.99
CA ALA A 7 32.59 5.05 14.58
C ALA A 7 32.60 4.11 15.80
N ASN A 8 31.52 4.07 16.59
CA ASN A 8 31.40 3.04 17.63
C ASN A 8 29.98 2.86 18.20
N ARG A 9 29.01 2.47 17.37
CA ARG A 9 27.67 2.12 17.89
C ARG A 9 26.84 1.13 17.07
N LEU A 10 27.48 0.17 16.39
CA LEU A 10 26.78 -0.87 15.61
C LEU A 10 27.29 -2.30 15.81
N HIS A 11 28.04 -2.60 16.89
CA HIS A 11 28.65 -3.92 17.08
C HIS A 11 28.24 -4.68 18.36
N GLN A 12 27.01 -4.48 18.86
CA GLN A 12 26.59 -5.09 20.13
C GLN A 12 25.14 -5.64 20.18
N ARG A 13 24.57 -6.06 19.04
CA ARG A 13 23.25 -6.72 19.01
C ARG A 13 23.20 -8.06 18.27
N SER A 14 24.34 -8.69 18.05
CA SER A 14 24.42 -10.05 17.51
C SER A 14 25.18 -10.92 18.51
N LEU A 15 24.49 -11.45 19.52
CA LEU A 15 24.91 -12.59 20.37
C LEU A 15 23.95 -12.77 21.58
N THR A 16 22.68 -13.10 21.35
CA THR A 16 21.83 -13.76 22.37
C THR A 16 20.58 -14.30 21.68
N LEU A 17 20.69 -15.44 21.01
CA LEU A 17 19.58 -16.32 20.60
C LEU A 17 20.14 -17.65 20.05
N LYS A 18 20.90 -18.36 20.89
CA LYS A 18 21.34 -19.73 20.64
C LYS A 18 21.38 -20.51 21.96
N THR A 19 20.22 -20.83 22.51
CA THR A 19 20.03 -21.95 23.46
C THR A 19 18.55 -22.13 23.72
N CYS A 20 17.89 -22.97 22.93
CA CYS A 20 16.73 -23.72 23.38
C CYS A 20 16.63 -24.98 22.51
N ALA A 21 17.44 -25.98 22.87
CA ALA A 21 17.38 -27.31 22.33
C ALA A 21 17.02 -28.28 23.46
N ARG A 22 16.23 -29.29 23.07
CA ARG A 22 15.93 -30.58 23.73
C ARG A 22 14.64 -30.71 24.54
N GLN A 23 14.07 -31.91 24.34
CA GLN A 23 12.97 -32.61 25.01
C GLN A 23 11.59 -32.36 24.41
N ARG A 24 10.80 -33.35 23.97
CA ARG A 24 10.80 -34.81 24.16
C ARG A 24 10.27 -35.51 22.90
N VAL A 25 10.87 -36.66 22.60
CA VAL A 25 10.31 -37.73 21.76
C VAL A 25 9.39 -38.55 22.67
N VAL A 26 8.12 -38.72 22.28
CA VAL A 26 7.28 -39.85 22.71
C VAL A 26 6.53 -40.33 21.46
N ALA A 27 6.91 -41.51 21.00
CA ALA A 27 6.16 -42.27 20.00
C ALA A 27 4.97 -42.94 20.67
N VAL A 28 3.80 -42.89 20.04
CA VAL A 28 2.66 -43.75 20.35
C VAL A 28 2.20 -44.36 19.03
N GLU A 29 2.51 -45.65 18.86
CA GLU A 29 1.90 -46.54 17.89
C GLU A 29 0.47 -46.85 18.34
N GLY A 30 -0.48 -46.87 17.40
CA GLY A 30 -1.88 -47.17 17.68
C GLY A 30 -2.67 -47.47 16.41
N SER A 31 -2.91 -48.76 16.22
CA SER A 31 -3.69 -49.51 15.23
C SER A 31 -4.73 -48.81 14.34
N ALA A 32 -4.78 -49.36 13.12
CA ALA A 32 -5.82 -49.22 12.13
C ALA A 32 -7.11 -49.96 12.52
N GLU A 33 -8.26 -49.32 12.30
CA GLU A 33 -9.56 -49.98 12.12
C GLU A 33 -10.40 -49.21 11.08
N SER A 34 -10.54 -49.86 9.92
CA SER A 34 -11.75 -50.12 9.13
C SER A 34 -13.03 -49.25 9.27
N LEU A 35 -13.62 -48.98 8.09
CA LEU A 35 -15.05 -48.77 7.78
C LEU A 35 -15.72 -47.45 8.22
N ILE A 36 -16.04 -46.62 7.22
CA ILE A 36 -17.42 -46.27 6.80
C ILE A 36 -17.32 -45.19 5.70
N THR A 37 -17.59 -45.58 4.46
CA THR A 37 -17.86 -44.66 3.34
C THR A 37 -19.25 -44.04 3.50
N ARG A 38 -19.34 -42.90 4.21
CA ARG A 38 -20.50 -41.99 4.09
C ARG A 38 -20.19 -40.94 3.03
N ARG A 39 -20.92 -40.98 1.91
CA ARG A 39 -20.98 -39.89 0.93
C ARG A 39 -21.54 -38.64 1.62
N TYR A 40 -20.67 -37.76 2.09
CA TYR A 40 -21.03 -36.41 2.52
C TYR A 40 -21.28 -35.58 1.25
N ARG A 41 -22.56 -35.27 0.95
CA ARG A 41 -22.90 -34.18 0.03
C ARG A 41 -22.71 -32.87 0.80
N PRO A 42 -21.76 -31.99 0.43
CA PRO A 42 -21.73 -30.65 0.98
C PRO A 42 -22.90 -29.90 0.36
N SER A 43 -23.98 -29.74 1.11
CA SER A 43 -24.97 -28.71 0.85
C SER A 43 -24.28 -27.38 1.14
N HIS A 44 -23.76 -26.72 0.11
CA HIS A 44 -23.23 -25.37 0.21
C HIS A 44 -24.34 -24.44 0.75
N PRO A 45 -24.19 -23.86 1.94
CA PRO A 45 -25.01 -22.73 2.34
C PRO A 45 -24.59 -21.58 1.43
N THR A 46 -25.51 -21.06 0.62
CA THR A 46 -25.35 -19.76 -0.02
C THR A 46 -25.41 -18.67 1.06
N HIS A 47 -24.36 -18.58 1.87
CA HIS A 47 -24.13 -17.44 2.74
C HIS A 47 -23.82 -16.25 1.83
N ARG A 48 -24.86 -15.50 1.44
CA ARG A 48 -24.67 -14.11 1.03
C ARG A 48 -24.16 -13.40 2.28
N SER A 49 -22.84 -13.25 2.38
CA SER A 49 -22.24 -12.33 3.34
C SER A 49 -22.94 -10.99 3.17
N PRO A 50 -23.46 -10.37 4.25
CA PRO A 50 -24.07 -9.05 4.15
C PRO A 50 -23.02 -8.12 3.54
N ARG A 51 -23.34 -7.56 2.37
CA ARG A 51 -22.50 -6.52 1.77
C ARG A 51 -22.45 -5.39 2.78
N VAL A 52 -21.29 -5.20 3.40
CA VAL A 52 -21.01 -3.98 4.17
C VAL A 52 -21.16 -2.84 3.16
N SER A 53 -22.26 -2.10 3.26
CA SER A 53 -22.48 -0.92 2.45
C SER A 53 -21.35 0.07 2.75
N SER A 54 -20.83 0.78 1.75
CA SER A 54 -19.83 1.85 1.94
C SER A 54 -20.23 2.86 3.02
N ALA A 55 -21.54 2.98 3.29
CA ALA A 55 -22.12 3.77 4.38
C ALA A 55 -21.66 3.34 5.80
N ALA A 56 -21.11 2.14 5.98
CA ALA A 56 -20.65 1.65 7.29
C ALA A 56 -19.19 2.01 7.62
N ILE A 57 -18.42 2.52 6.65
CA ILE A 57 -17.00 2.87 6.85
C ILE A 57 -16.82 4.32 7.31
N PHE A 58 -17.66 5.22 6.82
CA PHE A 58 -17.67 6.61 7.25
C PHE A 58 -18.64 6.80 8.41
N LYS A 59 -18.31 7.69 9.33
CA LYS A 59 -19.22 8.12 10.39
C LYS A 59 -20.47 8.74 9.76
N ASP A 60 -21.63 8.45 10.34
CA ASP A 60 -22.91 9.07 9.95
C ASP A 60 -23.01 10.51 10.46
N VAL A 61 -22.16 11.38 9.90
CA VAL A 61 -22.05 12.79 10.23
C VAL A 61 -22.06 13.60 8.92
N LYS A 62 -22.71 14.77 8.96
CA LYS A 62 -22.81 15.66 7.79
C LYS A 62 -21.42 15.94 7.19
N GLY A 63 -21.29 15.65 5.89
CA GLY A 63 -20.06 15.84 5.12
C GLY A 63 -19.07 14.67 5.20
N CYS A 64 -19.48 13.50 5.68
CA CYS A 64 -18.66 12.29 5.70
C CYS A 64 -19.16 11.28 4.66
N THR A 65 -18.81 11.52 3.40
CA THR A 65 -19.10 10.60 2.29
C THR A 65 -17.84 10.37 1.46
N ALA A 66 -17.82 9.30 0.66
CA ALA A 66 -16.74 9.08 -0.30
C ALA A 66 -16.53 10.30 -1.19
N ALA A 67 -17.62 10.87 -1.73
CA ALA A 67 -17.56 12.05 -2.59
C ALA A 67 -16.95 13.29 -1.91
N GLU A 68 -17.14 13.48 -0.61
CA GLU A 68 -16.47 14.57 0.13
C GLU A 68 -14.97 14.30 0.29
N GLY A 69 -14.58 13.06 0.55
CA GLY A 69 -13.16 12.68 0.60
C GLY A 69 -12.44 12.90 -0.74
N GLU A 70 -13.11 12.58 -1.85
CA GLU A 70 -12.58 12.80 -3.21
C GLU A 70 -12.31 14.27 -3.53
N LYS A 71 -13.01 15.22 -2.89
CA LYS A 71 -12.73 16.67 -3.07
C LYS A 71 -11.36 17.09 -2.56
N CYS A 72 -10.72 16.29 -1.71
CA CYS A 72 -9.35 16.55 -1.30
C CYS A 72 -8.35 16.38 -2.44
N GLY A 73 -8.75 15.77 -3.56
CA GLY A 73 -7.91 15.60 -4.74
C GLY A 73 -7.00 14.39 -4.65
N THR A 74 -6.40 14.06 -5.79
CA THR A 74 -5.52 12.89 -5.97
C THR A 74 -4.20 13.24 -6.66
N ASP A 75 -3.95 14.53 -6.91
CA ASP A 75 -2.74 15.02 -7.56
C ASP A 75 -1.49 14.66 -6.76
N PHE A 76 -1.60 14.61 -5.42
CA PHE A 76 -0.50 14.19 -4.54
C PHE A 76 -0.05 12.74 -4.74
N VAL A 77 -0.79 11.92 -5.49
CA VAL A 77 -0.37 10.56 -5.85
C VAL A 77 0.57 10.64 -7.05
N PRO A 78 1.87 10.35 -6.89
CA PRO A 78 2.84 10.44 -7.97
C PRO A 78 2.39 9.65 -9.19
N TYR A 79 2.44 10.29 -10.35
CA TYR A 79 2.13 9.68 -11.65
C TYR A 79 0.69 9.19 -11.84
N PHE A 80 -0.27 9.54 -10.97
CA PHE A 80 -1.67 9.13 -11.15
C PHE A 80 -2.34 9.89 -12.31
N LEU A 81 -2.43 11.22 -12.20
CA LEU A 81 -3.10 12.07 -13.19
C LEU A 81 -2.19 12.46 -14.36
N SER A 82 -0.90 12.67 -14.11
CA SER A 82 0.09 13.13 -15.09
C SER A 82 1.26 12.15 -15.19
N PRO A 83 1.84 11.90 -16.38
CA PRO A 83 3.06 11.10 -16.51
C PRO A 83 4.33 11.86 -16.12
N LYS A 84 4.23 13.08 -15.58
CA LYS A 84 5.36 13.91 -15.17
C LYS A 84 5.10 14.61 -13.85
N LEU A 85 6.17 14.74 -13.06
CA LEU A 85 6.26 15.63 -11.91
C LEU A 85 7.22 16.79 -12.21
N ALA A 86 7.24 17.79 -11.33
CA ALA A 86 8.06 18.98 -11.50
C ALA A 86 9.57 18.68 -11.49
N GLU A 87 10.28 19.15 -12.53
CA GLU A 87 11.73 18.95 -12.69
C GLU A 87 12.58 20.16 -12.26
N SER A 88 11.93 21.30 -12.02
CA SER A 88 12.59 22.54 -11.62
C SER A 88 12.25 22.91 -10.17
N PRO A 89 13.14 23.63 -9.46
CA PRO A 89 12.85 24.09 -8.10
C PRO A 89 11.54 24.89 -8.02
N LYS A 90 11.28 25.76 -9.00
CA LYS A 90 10.05 26.57 -9.03
C LYS A 90 8.80 25.72 -9.26
N GLY A 91 8.86 24.78 -10.21
CA GLY A 91 7.75 23.86 -10.45
C GLY A 91 7.48 22.98 -9.23
N LEU A 92 8.54 22.56 -8.52
CA LEU A 92 8.43 21.77 -7.31
C LEU A 92 7.75 22.57 -6.19
N GLU A 93 8.09 23.85 -6.01
CA GLU A 93 7.44 24.73 -5.03
C GLU A 93 5.91 24.78 -5.24
N ASP A 94 5.47 24.94 -6.50
CA ASP A 94 4.05 25.03 -6.83
C ASP A 94 3.35 23.66 -6.65
N GLN A 95 4.02 22.57 -7.06
CA GLN A 95 3.55 21.21 -6.82
C GLN A 95 3.42 20.90 -5.32
N CYS A 96 4.39 21.34 -4.51
CA CYS A 96 4.39 21.20 -3.06
C CYS A 96 3.17 21.87 -2.40
N LYS A 97 2.84 23.10 -2.80
CA LYS A 97 1.65 23.81 -2.28
C LYS A 97 0.37 23.02 -2.56
N LEU A 98 0.24 22.48 -3.77
CA LEU A 98 -0.90 21.65 -4.14
C LEU A 98 -0.94 20.37 -3.31
N PHE A 99 0.13 19.58 -3.33
CA PHE A 99 0.16 18.25 -2.73
C PHE A 99 0.00 18.28 -1.21
N VAL A 100 0.71 19.18 -0.52
CA VAL A 100 0.57 19.37 0.93
C VAL A 100 -0.83 19.85 1.29
N GLY A 101 -1.43 20.72 0.48
CA GLY A 101 -2.82 21.16 0.67
C GLY A 101 -3.81 20.00 0.59
N GLN A 102 -3.68 19.16 -0.44
CA GLN A 102 -4.53 17.98 -0.64
C GLN A 102 -4.37 16.94 0.49
N LEU A 103 -3.13 16.67 0.91
CA LEU A 103 -2.86 15.74 2.01
C LEU A 103 -3.40 16.23 3.34
N LYS A 104 -3.30 17.53 3.65
CA LYS A 104 -3.93 18.12 4.85
C LYS A 104 -5.45 18.04 4.79
N CYS A 105 -6.05 18.23 3.60
CA CYS A 105 -7.48 17.99 3.43
C CYS A 105 -7.84 16.53 3.72
N ALA A 106 -7.10 15.57 3.14
CA ALA A 106 -7.34 14.15 3.33
C ALA A 106 -7.16 13.72 4.80
N GLU A 107 -6.16 14.27 5.49
CA GLU A 107 -5.94 14.04 6.91
C GLU A 107 -7.11 14.58 7.75
N GLY A 108 -7.57 15.79 7.46
CA GLY A 108 -8.73 16.40 8.12
C GLY A 108 -9.99 15.58 7.90
N PHE A 109 -10.22 15.12 6.67
CA PHE A 109 -11.33 14.23 6.33
C PHE A 109 -11.22 12.91 7.10
N GLY A 110 -10.09 12.22 7.06
CA GLY A 110 -9.88 10.96 7.77
C GLY A 110 -10.07 11.10 9.28
N THR A 111 -9.59 12.21 9.87
CA THR A 111 -9.73 12.50 11.30
C THR A 111 -11.19 12.67 11.70
N LYS A 112 -11.95 13.42 10.89
CA LYS A 112 -13.35 13.74 11.12
C LYS A 112 -14.27 12.55 10.84
N CYS A 113 -14.05 11.84 9.73
CA CYS A 113 -15.05 10.98 9.11
C CYS A 113 -14.78 9.48 9.22
N LEU A 114 -13.57 9.06 9.60
CA LEU A 114 -13.28 7.65 9.83
C LEU A 114 -13.26 7.35 11.34
N ASP A 115 -13.43 6.08 11.69
CA ASP A 115 -13.24 5.58 13.04
C ASP A 115 -12.47 4.26 13.08
N GLY A 116 -12.08 3.86 14.29
CA GLY A 116 -11.45 2.57 14.56
C GLY A 116 -10.21 2.29 13.70
N LEU A 117 -10.09 1.05 13.24
CA LEU A 117 -8.94 0.58 12.46
C LEU A 117 -8.80 1.25 11.07
N PRO A 118 -9.88 1.46 10.27
CA PRO A 118 -9.80 2.25 9.05
C PRO A 118 -9.17 3.63 9.24
N LYS A 119 -9.56 4.36 10.31
CA LYS A 119 -8.97 5.66 10.63
C LYS A 119 -7.47 5.55 10.88
N GLY A 120 -7.05 4.59 11.69
CA GLY A 120 -5.64 4.37 12.01
C GLY A 120 -4.79 4.15 10.76
N VAL A 121 -5.22 3.22 9.88
CA VAL A 121 -4.49 2.86 8.66
C VAL A 121 -4.46 4.02 7.67
N VAL A 122 -5.62 4.64 7.37
CA VAL A 122 -5.68 5.75 6.40
C VAL A 122 -4.84 6.93 6.88
N LEU A 123 -4.94 7.31 8.16
CA LEU A 123 -4.16 8.43 8.69
C LEU A 123 -2.67 8.13 8.75
N LEU A 124 -2.27 6.89 9.03
CA LEU A 124 -0.87 6.48 8.98
C LEU A 124 -0.27 6.75 7.58
N MET A 125 -0.95 6.30 6.53
CA MET A 125 -0.47 6.46 5.15
C MET A 125 -0.50 7.92 4.68
N VAL A 126 -1.58 8.65 4.99
CA VAL A 126 -1.69 10.08 4.62
C VAL A 126 -0.63 10.91 5.32
N ARG A 127 -0.33 10.64 6.60
CA ARG A 127 0.72 11.35 7.35
C ARG A 127 2.11 10.99 6.87
N ALA A 128 2.38 9.72 6.59
CA ALA A 128 3.66 9.31 5.99
C ALA A 128 3.90 10.03 4.64
N ALA A 129 2.87 10.12 3.79
CA ALA A 129 2.95 10.88 2.55
C ALA A 129 3.16 12.39 2.80
N LEU A 130 2.47 12.97 3.79
CA LEU A 130 2.65 14.37 4.17
C LEU A 130 4.09 14.64 4.66
N ASP A 131 4.67 13.75 5.46
CA ASP A 131 6.04 13.86 5.96
C ASP A 131 7.07 13.72 4.84
N GLU A 132 6.84 12.82 3.88
CA GLU A 132 7.66 12.69 2.68
C GLU A 132 7.65 13.99 1.86
N TYR A 133 6.47 14.54 1.59
CA TYR A 133 6.39 15.80 0.85
C TYR A 133 6.94 16.97 1.64
N ASN A 134 6.71 17.08 2.94
CA ASN A 134 7.35 18.12 3.77
C ASN A 134 8.88 18.04 3.67
N SER A 135 9.44 16.82 3.61
CA SER A 135 10.88 16.59 3.47
C SER A 135 11.40 16.95 2.07
N VAL A 136 10.67 16.63 1.01
CA VAL A 136 11.02 16.99 -0.38
C VAL A 136 10.85 18.50 -0.63
N CYS A 137 9.84 19.12 -0.03
CA CYS A 137 9.50 20.53 -0.22
C CYS A 137 10.39 21.48 0.59
N ASN A 138 11.06 20.98 1.64
CA ASN A 138 12.01 21.76 2.42
C ASN A 138 13.36 21.86 1.70
N THR A 139 13.71 23.05 1.19
CA THR A 139 14.95 23.31 0.44
C THR A 139 16.25 23.03 1.23
N THR A 140 16.18 22.99 2.56
CA THR A 140 17.32 22.65 3.43
C THR A 140 17.47 21.14 3.68
N SER A 141 16.47 20.35 3.31
CA SER A 141 16.45 18.91 3.49
C SER A 141 17.29 18.20 2.43
N PRO A 142 18.06 17.15 2.78
CA PRO A 142 18.71 16.28 1.80
C PRO A 142 17.72 15.70 0.78
N ARG A 143 16.48 15.41 1.20
CA ARG A 143 15.44 14.86 0.31
C ARG A 143 15.06 15.80 -0.83
N HIS A 144 15.10 17.12 -0.62
CA HIS A 144 14.86 18.08 -1.69
C HIS A 144 15.86 17.94 -2.82
N LYS A 145 17.15 17.80 -2.47
CA LYS A 145 18.22 17.60 -3.44
C LYS A 145 18.07 16.26 -4.16
N GLU A 146 17.85 15.18 -3.41
CA GLU A 146 17.70 13.83 -3.99
C GLU A 146 16.52 13.72 -4.96
N TYR A 147 15.42 14.41 -4.66
CA TYR A 147 14.30 14.55 -5.58
C TYR A 147 14.74 15.21 -6.90
N LEU A 148 15.36 16.40 -6.83
CA LEU A 148 15.77 17.15 -8.02
C LEU A 148 16.82 16.40 -8.85
N ASP A 149 17.72 15.68 -8.19
CA ASP A 149 18.74 14.84 -8.82
C ASP A 149 18.12 13.60 -9.51
N SER A 150 16.96 13.12 -9.03
CA SER A 150 16.33 11.90 -9.54
C SER A 150 15.20 12.14 -10.55
N ILE A 151 14.45 13.22 -10.41
CA ILE A 151 13.12 13.33 -11.03
C ILE A 151 13.16 13.35 -12.56
N LYS A 152 14.19 13.94 -13.16
CA LYS A 152 14.35 13.94 -14.62
C LYS A 152 14.50 12.53 -15.19
N CYS A 153 15.12 11.62 -14.45
CA CYS A 153 15.23 10.22 -14.84
C CYS A 153 13.89 9.51 -14.67
N ILE A 154 13.25 9.66 -13.50
CA ILE A 154 11.96 9.02 -13.19
C ILE A 154 10.88 9.46 -14.18
N ASN A 155 10.85 10.74 -14.59
CA ASN A 155 9.92 11.25 -15.60
C ASN A 155 10.08 10.59 -16.98
N LYS A 156 11.24 10.03 -17.32
CA LYS A 156 11.38 9.21 -18.55
C LYS A 156 10.60 7.90 -18.45
N ALA A 157 10.54 7.32 -17.25
CA ALA A 157 9.70 6.16 -16.96
C ALA A 157 8.23 6.54 -16.69
N GLY A 158 7.94 7.84 -16.52
CA GLY A 158 6.67 8.39 -16.08
C GLY A 158 5.42 7.85 -16.78
N PRO A 159 5.35 7.73 -18.12
CA PRO A 159 4.20 7.12 -18.79
C PRO A 159 3.95 5.65 -18.41
N SER A 160 5.03 4.88 -18.22
CA SER A 160 4.94 3.48 -17.80
C SER A 160 4.54 3.38 -16.32
N VAL A 161 5.15 4.20 -15.47
CA VAL A 161 4.80 4.29 -14.03
C VAL A 161 3.34 4.73 -13.85
N GLN A 162 2.87 5.69 -14.63
CA GLN A 162 1.47 6.12 -14.62
C GLN A 162 0.52 4.97 -15.00
N THR A 163 0.91 4.14 -15.97
CA THR A 163 0.12 2.96 -16.35
C THR A 163 0.04 1.97 -15.19
N CYS A 164 1.15 1.72 -14.50
CA CYS A 164 1.19 0.89 -13.29
C CYS A 164 0.30 1.47 -12.18
N MET A 165 0.39 2.78 -11.92
CA MET A 165 -0.38 3.46 -10.88
C MET A 165 -1.90 3.42 -11.16
N LYS A 166 -2.32 3.69 -12.40
CA LYS A 166 -3.73 3.57 -12.81
C LYS A 166 -4.24 2.14 -12.65
N ALA A 167 -3.44 1.14 -13.03
CA ALA A 167 -3.80 -0.26 -12.85
C ALA A 167 -3.93 -0.64 -11.36
N MET A 168 -3.05 -0.13 -10.50
CA MET A 168 -3.13 -0.32 -9.06
C MET A 168 -4.45 0.21 -8.48
N PHE A 169 -4.84 1.43 -8.84
CA PHE A 169 -6.07 2.06 -8.33
C PHE A 169 -7.31 1.28 -8.74
N VAL A 170 -7.40 0.89 -10.02
CA VAL A 170 -8.47 0.01 -10.50
C VAL A 170 -8.51 -1.31 -9.72
N SER A 171 -7.34 -1.88 -9.45
CA SER A 171 -7.23 -3.16 -8.75
C SER A 171 -7.59 -3.05 -7.26
N LEU A 172 -7.28 -1.93 -6.60
CA LEU A 172 -7.72 -1.66 -5.22
C LEU A 172 -9.24 -1.49 -5.12
N HIS A 173 -9.86 -0.79 -6.07
CA HIS A 173 -11.33 -0.73 -6.17
C HIS A 173 -11.95 -2.11 -6.42
N ARG A 174 -11.26 -2.98 -7.16
CA ARG A 174 -11.70 -4.36 -7.35
C ARG A 174 -11.59 -5.16 -6.05
N ALA A 175 -10.47 -5.03 -5.34
CA ALA A 175 -10.22 -5.70 -4.07
C ALA A 175 -11.20 -5.27 -2.97
N SER A 176 -11.58 -3.99 -2.91
CA SER A 176 -12.59 -3.51 -1.95
C SER A 176 -13.99 -4.07 -2.21
N GLY A 177 -14.27 -4.52 -3.44
CA GLY A 177 -15.50 -5.23 -3.82
C GLY A 177 -15.43 -6.75 -3.68
N ALA A 178 -14.28 -7.33 -3.31
CA ALA A 178 -14.11 -8.76 -3.11
C ALA A 178 -14.82 -9.25 -1.83
N PRO A 179 -15.05 -10.57 -1.67
CA PRO A 179 -15.53 -11.13 -0.40
C PRO A 179 -14.64 -10.69 0.76
N ASP A 180 -15.23 -10.38 1.91
CA ASP A 180 -14.56 -9.75 3.07
C ASP A 180 -13.19 -10.36 3.41
N ARG A 181 -13.11 -11.68 3.49
CA ARG A 181 -11.86 -12.40 3.84
C ARG A 181 -10.80 -12.39 2.73
N GLN A 182 -11.16 -11.99 1.53
CA GLN A 182 -10.28 -11.95 0.36
C GLN A 182 -9.80 -10.54 0.03
N GLN A 183 -10.38 -9.48 0.61
CA GLN A 183 -10.01 -8.10 0.30
C GLN A 183 -8.52 -7.84 0.56
N ILE A 184 -8.03 -8.19 1.75
CA ILE A 184 -6.60 -8.05 2.10
C ILE A 184 -5.69 -8.88 1.17
N PRO A 185 -5.91 -10.20 0.95
CA PRO A 185 -5.12 -10.97 -0.01
C PRO A 185 -5.02 -10.32 -1.39
N TYR A 186 -6.14 -9.91 -1.99
CA TYR A 186 -6.12 -9.26 -3.31
C TYR A 186 -5.37 -7.94 -3.28
N SER A 187 -5.62 -7.08 -2.28
CA SER A 187 -4.93 -5.80 -2.14
C SER A 187 -3.42 -5.96 -2.02
N CYS A 188 -2.96 -6.95 -1.24
CA CYS A 188 -1.53 -7.25 -1.10
C CYS A 188 -0.91 -7.72 -2.41
N CYS A 189 -1.57 -8.64 -3.13
CA CYS A 189 -1.08 -9.13 -4.41
C CYS A 189 -1.04 -8.02 -5.47
N TYR A 190 -2.08 -7.20 -5.57
CA TYR A 190 -2.11 -6.06 -6.49
C TYR A 190 -1.09 -4.97 -6.17
N TYR A 191 -0.78 -4.78 -4.89
CA TYR A 191 0.33 -3.91 -4.50
C TYR A 191 1.67 -4.46 -4.99
N HIS A 192 1.93 -5.76 -4.84
CA HIS A 192 3.15 -6.37 -5.35
C HIS A 192 3.25 -6.28 -6.88
N ASP A 193 2.14 -6.51 -7.60
CA ASP A 193 2.08 -6.30 -9.05
C ASP A 193 2.43 -4.85 -9.44
N PHE A 194 1.96 -3.87 -8.66
CA PHE A 194 2.30 -2.47 -8.86
C PHE A 194 3.80 -2.21 -8.67
N VAL A 195 4.39 -2.69 -7.57
CA VAL A 195 5.81 -2.49 -7.28
C VAL A 195 6.67 -3.10 -8.39
N ASP A 196 6.38 -4.33 -8.80
CA ASP A 196 7.09 -4.99 -9.91
C ASP A 196 6.94 -4.23 -11.23
N CYS A 197 5.74 -3.74 -11.52
CA CYS A 197 5.46 -2.95 -12.72
C CYS A 197 6.26 -1.64 -12.71
N ALA A 198 6.25 -0.92 -11.58
CA ALA A 198 6.94 0.35 -11.44
C ALA A 198 8.47 0.17 -11.46
N GLU A 199 8.99 -0.85 -10.78
CA GLU A 199 10.41 -1.20 -10.82
C GLU A 199 10.85 -1.52 -12.25
N LYS A 200 10.11 -2.38 -12.97
CA LYS A 200 10.40 -2.68 -14.37
C LYS A 200 10.35 -1.44 -15.26
N ALA A 201 9.37 -0.56 -15.04
CA ALA A 201 9.26 0.71 -15.76
C ALA A 201 10.50 1.59 -15.54
N LEU A 202 10.97 1.68 -14.30
CA LEU A 202 12.16 2.43 -13.92
C LEU A 202 13.42 1.79 -14.48
N THR A 203 13.64 0.49 -14.31
CA THR A 203 14.85 -0.18 -14.85
C THR A 203 14.93 -0.13 -16.37
N THR A 204 13.79 -0.05 -17.06
CA THR A 204 13.76 0.02 -18.54
C THR A 204 14.02 1.44 -19.04
N ASN A 205 13.44 2.45 -18.39
CA ASN A 205 13.40 3.82 -18.92
C ASN A 205 14.20 4.85 -18.10
N CYS A 206 14.66 4.45 -16.91
CA CYS A 206 15.46 5.23 -15.96
C CYS A 206 16.63 4.38 -15.45
N ASN A 207 17.73 4.37 -16.22
CA ASN A 207 18.93 3.59 -15.92
C ASN A 207 19.82 4.21 -14.81
N LEU A 208 19.22 4.86 -13.81
CA LEU A 208 19.93 5.46 -12.68
C LEU A 208 19.54 4.77 -11.38
N PRO A 209 20.41 3.90 -10.80
CA PRO A 209 20.10 3.15 -9.58
C PRO A 209 19.68 4.04 -8.40
N ALA A 210 20.27 5.23 -8.29
CA ALA A 210 19.91 6.19 -7.24
C ALA A 210 18.47 6.68 -7.37
N SER A 211 17.98 6.89 -8.59
CA SER A 211 16.59 7.32 -8.84
C SER A 211 15.58 6.20 -8.58
N THR A 212 15.90 4.98 -8.98
CA THR A 212 15.07 3.80 -8.66
C THR A 212 15.01 3.59 -7.15
N LYS A 213 16.15 3.68 -6.46
CA LYS A 213 16.22 3.60 -5.00
C LYS A 213 15.39 4.70 -4.33
N PHE A 214 15.54 5.96 -4.75
CA PHE A 214 14.76 7.08 -4.24
C PHE A 214 13.24 6.84 -4.38
N PHE A 215 12.79 6.39 -5.55
CA PHE A 215 11.38 6.06 -5.78
C PHE A 215 10.88 4.92 -4.86
N ASN A 216 11.67 3.85 -4.72
CA ASN A 216 11.31 2.71 -3.88
C ASN A 216 11.29 3.08 -2.39
N GLU A 217 12.19 3.96 -1.94
CA GLU A 217 12.20 4.46 -0.56
C GLU A 217 10.95 5.28 -0.23
N ILE A 218 10.43 6.09 -1.18
CA ILE A 218 9.16 6.79 -1.02
C ILE A 218 8.02 5.78 -0.82
N ILE A 219 7.95 4.76 -1.67
CA ILE A 219 6.92 3.72 -1.58
C ILE A 219 7.01 3.00 -0.23
N GLU A 220 8.21 2.59 0.19
CA GLU A 220 8.40 1.91 1.46
C GLU A 220 8.06 2.80 2.66
N HIS A 221 8.40 4.09 2.62
CA HIS A 221 8.06 5.02 3.69
C HIS A 221 6.54 5.19 3.82
N VAL A 222 5.81 5.34 2.71
CA VAL A 222 4.36 5.59 2.73
C VAL A 222 3.54 4.34 3.02
N PHE A 223 3.93 3.20 2.45
CA PHE A 223 3.12 1.97 2.48
C PHE A 223 3.73 0.86 3.35
N GLY A 224 5.04 0.89 3.61
CA GLY A 224 5.79 -0.25 4.15
C GLY A 224 5.27 -0.74 5.49
N GLU A 225 4.94 0.15 6.43
CA GLU A 225 4.43 -0.26 7.75
C GLU A 225 3.09 -1.01 7.65
N VAL A 226 2.14 -0.46 6.89
CA VAL A 226 0.81 -1.07 6.67
C VAL A 226 0.95 -2.43 5.98
N LEU A 227 1.82 -2.52 4.97
CA LEU A 227 2.02 -3.74 4.21
C LEU A 227 2.79 -4.80 5.00
N ASN A 228 3.76 -4.41 5.81
CA ASN A 228 4.47 -5.34 6.68
C ASN A 228 3.50 -5.99 7.69
N LEU A 229 2.52 -5.23 8.18
CA LEU A 229 1.46 -5.75 9.01
C LEU A 229 0.49 -6.66 8.24
N ALA A 230 -0.08 -6.18 7.13
CA ALA A 230 -1.19 -6.83 6.43
C ALA A 230 -0.77 -7.93 5.43
N CYS A 231 0.38 -7.75 4.78
CA CYS A 231 0.81 -8.50 3.59
C CYS A 231 1.94 -9.48 3.84
N SER A 232 2.39 -9.67 5.08
CA SER A 232 3.48 -10.59 5.43
C SER A 232 3.30 -12.01 4.89
N LYS A 233 2.05 -12.48 4.75
CA LYS A 233 1.67 -13.80 4.21
C LYS A 233 1.41 -13.84 2.70
N TYR A 234 1.29 -12.69 2.05
CA TYR A 234 0.86 -12.55 0.65
C TYR A 234 1.99 -12.02 -0.23
N LYS A 235 3.18 -12.59 -0.04
CA LYS A 235 4.37 -12.20 -0.81
C LYS A 235 4.43 -12.97 -2.13
N LYS A 236 4.98 -12.35 -3.16
CA LYS A 236 5.26 -13.02 -4.44
C LYS A 236 6.10 -14.29 -4.24
N GLY A 237 5.79 -15.35 -4.97
CA GLY A 237 6.49 -16.64 -4.91
C GLY A 237 6.07 -17.55 -3.76
N THR A 238 5.12 -17.13 -2.91
CA THR A 238 4.55 -17.97 -1.85
C THR A 238 3.39 -18.86 -2.32
N GLY A 239 2.93 -18.73 -3.57
CA GLY A 239 1.74 -19.41 -4.10
C GLY A 239 0.42 -18.77 -3.66
N ALA A 240 0.46 -17.86 -2.67
CA ALA A 240 -0.74 -17.26 -2.08
C ALA A 240 -1.51 -16.42 -3.09
N CYS A 241 -0.83 -15.62 -3.89
CA CYS A 241 -1.45 -14.79 -4.92
C CYS A 241 -1.97 -15.62 -6.09
N GLU A 242 -1.23 -16.65 -6.48
CA GLU A 242 -1.55 -17.57 -7.56
C GLU A 242 -2.80 -18.42 -7.23
N SER A 243 -3.09 -18.63 -5.94
CA SER A 243 -4.28 -19.36 -5.48
C SER A 243 -5.58 -18.55 -5.52
N LEU A 244 -5.50 -17.23 -5.75
CA LEU A 244 -6.66 -16.35 -5.78
C LEU A 244 -7.35 -16.42 -7.15
N ALA A 245 -8.67 -16.59 -7.14
CA ALA A 245 -9.45 -16.55 -8.37
C ALA A 245 -9.43 -15.13 -8.98
N PRO A 246 -9.41 -14.98 -10.31
CA PRO A 246 -9.54 -13.66 -10.91
C PRO A 246 -10.87 -12.98 -10.51
N LEU A 247 -10.79 -11.75 -10.00
CA LEU A 247 -11.96 -10.92 -9.74
C LEU A 247 -12.53 -10.35 -11.05
N SER A 248 -13.83 -10.04 -11.06
CA SER A 248 -14.50 -9.46 -12.22
C SER A 248 -13.97 -8.05 -12.57
N THR A 249 -13.77 -7.79 -13.86
CA THR A 249 -13.31 -6.49 -14.40
C THR A 249 -14.45 -5.58 -14.88
N LYS A 250 -15.71 -6.00 -14.69
CA LYS A 250 -16.90 -5.32 -15.25
C LYS A 250 -17.00 -3.84 -14.85
N ASN A 251 -16.53 -3.49 -13.65
CA ASN A 251 -16.65 -2.14 -13.09
C ASN A 251 -15.35 -1.31 -13.18
N ASP A 252 -14.31 -1.82 -13.86
CA ASP A 252 -13.00 -1.16 -13.90
C ASP A 252 -13.07 0.27 -14.46
N HIS A 253 -13.96 0.51 -15.43
CA HIS A 253 -14.18 1.84 -16.01
C HIS A 253 -14.63 2.88 -14.97
N LYS A 254 -15.39 2.48 -13.94
CA LYS A 254 -15.87 3.38 -12.88
C LYS A 254 -14.81 3.71 -11.84
N ALA A 255 -13.74 2.90 -11.76
CA ALA A 255 -12.67 3.07 -10.80
C ALA A 255 -11.58 4.03 -11.28
N ARG A 256 -11.49 4.27 -12.60
CA ARG A 256 -10.42 5.09 -13.20
C ARG A 256 -10.44 6.55 -12.76
N ASP A 257 -11.62 7.06 -12.44
CA ASP A 257 -11.84 8.47 -12.09
C ASP A 257 -12.06 8.66 -10.58
N LYS A 258 -11.80 7.62 -9.77
CA LYS A 258 -11.96 7.65 -8.32
C LYS A 258 -10.59 7.60 -7.64
N GLY A 259 -10.48 8.28 -6.50
CA GLY A 259 -9.35 8.19 -5.61
C GLY A 259 -9.29 6.87 -4.85
N PHE A 260 -8.31 6.80 -3.94
CA PHE A 260 -7.96 5.57 -3.23
C PHE A 260 -8.42 5.55 -1.77
N ILE A 261 -8.94 6.66 -1.23
CA ILE A 261 -9.31 6.76 0.19
C ILE A 261 -10.47 5.80 0.51
N GLU A 262 -11.52 5.77 -0.31
CA GLU A 262 -12.66 4.85 -0.11
C GLU A 262 -12.23 3.37 -0.14
N PRO A 263 -11.59 2.85 -1.21
CA PRO A 263 -11.20 1.44 -1.23
C PRO A 263 -10.21 1.12 -0.10
N LEU A 264 -9.28 2.02 0.21
CA LEU A 264 -8.34 1.82 1.31
C LEU A 264 -9.06 1.71 2.66
N ALA A 265 -10.02 2.58 2.95
CA ALA A 265 -10.77 2.54 4.19
C ALA A 265 -11.62 1.26 4.32
N ILE A 266 -12.22 0.79 3.20
CA ILE A 266 -12.96 -0.48 3.15
C ILE A 266 -12.02 -1.66 3.47
N ILE A 267 -10.87 -1.74 2.78
CA ILE A 267 -9.89 -2.82 2.96
C ILE A 267 -9.32 -2.80 4.38
N ALA A 268 -8.96 -1.62 4.89
CA ALA A 268 -8.45 -1.44 6.23
C ALA A 268 -9.45 -1.88 7.31
N GLY A 269 -10.76 -1.74 7.04
CA GLY A 269 -11.83 -2.25 7.90
C GLY A 269 -11.86 -3.77 8.02
N LYS A 270 -11.09 -4.51 7.23
CA LYS A 270 -10.98 -5.99 7.29
C LYS A 270 -9.76 -6.49 8.04
N LEU A 271 -8.92 -5.60 8.57
CA LEU A 271 -7.72 -5.96 9.33
C LEU A 271 -8.01 -6.36 10.78
N GLY A 272 -9.25 -6.14 11.26
CA GLY A 272 -9.69 -6.43 12.63
C GLY A 272 -10.75 -7.51 12.71
#